data_AF-A0A2V9D0C0-F1
#
_entry.id   AF-A0A2V9D0C0-F1
#
_cell.length_a   1.000
_cell.length_b   1.000
_cell.length_c   1.000
_cell.angle_alpha   90.00
_cell.angle_beta   90.00
_cell.angle_gamma   90.00
#
_symmetry.space_group_name_H-M   'P 1'
#
loop_
_entity.id
_entity.type
_entity.pdbx_description
1 polymer ?
#
loop_
_entity_poly.entity_id
_entity_poly.type
_entity_poly.pdbx_seq_one_letter_code
_entity_poly.pdbx_strand_id
1 'polypeptide(L)'
;MGWLPATGLWPCLVAASLLPPDSPLTDEVNLTQASSDSAAVVALGETPVGSLQWSQLAAVIALIGILYHGILANLALQWWNDPDFSHGFFVPIFSGFVIWRMHHDLARVDSRPSWFGLPVVGAALITLIVGVLGAELFLSRSSLILLLAGLTILFFGWRFFGAISFPWAVLFLMIPIPAILYNQLTFPLQFLASNLATSLLSLAGVPVLREGNVIHLPAMRLEVVEACSGIRSLVSLTSLAVVFTYFFEARIWKRVVLVVAAIPIAVAANGLRIMGTGLLVQYWDPDKAEGFFHEFSGWVIFLLSLLMLYAIHRLINFRWHRGKGRKAA
;
A
#
# COMPACT_ATOMS: atom_id res chain seq x y z
N MET A 1 -11.41 31.78 -12.11
CA MET A 1 -12.05 32.07 -10.81
C MET A 1 -13.12 31.00 -10.60
N GLY A 2 -13.16 30.17 -9.57
CA GLY A 2 -12.31 30.04 -8.40
C GLY A 2 -12.18 28.56 -8.03
N TRP A 3 -11.12 28.27 -7.29
CA TRP A 3 -10.75 26.98 -6.75
C TRP A 3 -11.69 26.61 -5.59
N LEU A 4 -12.25 25.40 -5.61
CA LEU A 4 -12.89 24.80 -4.43
C LEU A 4 -11.79 24.13 -3.57
N PRO A 5 -11.73 24.41 -2.25
CA PRO A 5 -10.71 23.81 -1.40
C PRO A 5 -11.07 22.37 -1.03
N ALA A 6 -10.11 21.47 -1.23
CA ALA A 6 -10.12 20.09 -0.78
C ALA A 6 -9.85 20.00 0.73
N THR A 7 -10.85 20.28 1.56
CA THR A 7 -10.80 20.00 3.01
C THR A 7 -12.22 19.72 3.52
N GLY A 8 -12.59 18.47 3.79
CA GLY A 8 -13.83 18.22 4.54
C GLY A 8 -14.49 16.85 4.40
N LEU A 9 -13.77 15.73 4.54
CA LEU A 9 -14.42 14.41 4.76
C LEU A 9 -13.79 13.58 5.89
N TRP A 10 -12.94 14.18 6.74
CA TRP A 10 -12.18 13.44 7.77
C TRP A 10 -12.41 13.78 9.27
N PRO A 11 -13.23 14.76 9.76
CA PRO A 11 -13.37 14.95 11.21
C PRO A 11 -14.58 14.29 11.91
N CYS A 12 -15.58 13.74 11.20
CA CYS A 12 -16.86 13.39 11.87
C CYS A 12 -16.84 12.18 12.80
N LEU A 13 -15.74 11.40 12.87
CA LEU A 13 -15.67 10.19 13.70
C LEU A 13 -15.13 10.41 15.12
N VAL A 14 -14.86 11.66 15.55
CA VAL A 14 -14.25 11.97 16.86
C VAL A 14 -15.21 12.66 17.86
N ALA A 15 -16.45 12.99 17.48
CA ALA A 15 -17.36 13.80 18.30
C ALA A 15 -18.62 13.06 18.79
N ALA A 16 -18.49 11.79 19.22
CA ALA A 16 -19.64 10.99 19.71
C ALA A 16 -19.44 10.45 21.14
N SER A 17 -18.80 11.22 22.00
CA SER A 17 -18.77 10.96 23.44
C SER A 17 -18.83 12.30 24.15
N LEU A 18 -19.99 12.61 24.75
CA LEU A 18 -20.24 13.55 25.85
C LEU A 18 -21.68 14.10 25.74
N LEU A 19 -22.65 13.42 26.37
CA LEU A 19 -23.82 14.05 27.01
C LEU A 19 -24.41 13.07 28.07
N PRO A 20 -24.79 13.54 29.27
CA PRO A 20 -25.10 12.73 30.45
C PRO A 20 -26.59 12.33 30.54
N PRO A 21 -26.97 11.38 31.43
CA PRO A 21 -28.33 10.92 31.60
C PRO A 21 -29.14 11.81 32.57
N ASP A 22 -30.46 11.60 32.57
CA ASP A 22 -31.45 11.92 33.62
C ASP A 22 -32.47 13.05 33.35
N SER A 23 -33.74 12.66 33.21
CA SER A 23 -34.87 13.19 34.01
C SER A 23 -36.16 12.37 33.75
N PRO A 24 -37.14 12.37 34.70
CA PRO A 24 -37.95 11.20 34.99
C PRO A 24 -39.38 11.20 34.42
N LEU A 25 -39.92 9.98 34.37
CA LEU A 25 -41.31 9.51 34.37
C LEU A 25 -42.39 10.56 34.72
N THR A 26 -43.38 10.71 33.84
CA THR A 26 -44.82 10.54 34.12
C THR A 26 -45.58 10.46 32.80
N ASP A 27 -46.36 9.40 32.59
CA ASP A 27 -47.81 9.51 32.42
C ASP A 27 -48.43 8.14 32.16
N GLU A 28 -49.40 7.82 33.01
CA GLU A 28 -50.23 6.62 32.98
C GLU A 28 -50.98 6.51 31.64
N VAL A 29 -50.78 5.39 30.94
CA VAL A 29 -51.62 5.00 29.80
C VAL A 29 -52.35 3.71 30.16
N ASN A 30 -53.68 3.85 30.19
CA ASN A 30 -54.72 2.85 30.40
C ASN A 30 -54.37 1.41 29.96
N LEU A 31 -54.42 0.48 30.91
CA LEU A 31 -54.08 -0.95 30.78
C LEU A 31 -55.25 -1.88 30.44
N THR A 32 -56.35 -1.41 29.85
CA THR A 32 -57.56 -2.26 29.69
C THR A 32 -58.14 -2.36 28.28
N GLN A 33 -57.40 -2.00 27.23
CA GLN A 33 -57.83 -2.23 25.83
C GLN A 33 -56.78 -2.86 24.89
N ALA A 34 -55.61 -3.27 25.39
CA ALA A 34 -54.49 -3.77 24.55
C ALA A 34 -54.41 -5.30 24.41
N SER A 35 -55.40 -6.07 24.89
CA SER A 35 -55.29 -7.54 24.99
C SER A 35 -55.87 -8.34 23.82
N SER A 36 -56.43 -7.72 22.78
CA SER A 36 -56.99 -8.44 21.62
C SER A 36 -56.29 -8.18 20.27
N ASP A 37 -55.44 -7.14 20.16
CA ASP A 37 -54.71 -6.82 18.92
C ASP A 37 -53.22 -7.24 18.92
N SER A 38 -52.67 -7.63 20.08
CA SER A 38 -51.24 -7.98 20.19
C SER A 38 -50.87 -9.37 19.61
N ALA A 39 -51.85 -10.22 19.30
CA ALA A 39 -51.58 -11.54 18.70
C ALA A 39 -51.32 -11.48 17.19
N ALA A 40 -51.64 -10.36 16.51
CA ALA A 40 -51.53 -10.25 15.06
C ALA A 40 -50.30 -9.46 14.56
N VAL A 41 -49.52 -8.83 15.45
CA VAL A 41 -48.40 -7.94 15.07
C VAL A 41 -47.00 -8.55 15.27
N VAL A 42 -46.88 -9.72 15.92
CA VAL A 42 -45.57 -10.32 16.23
C VAL A 42 -45.07 -11.31 15.16
N ALA A 43 -45.85 -11.57 14.10
CA ALA A 43 -45.33 -12.24 12.92
C ALA A 43 -44.64 -11.25 11.96
N LEU A 44 -43.75 -10.40 12.48
CA LEU A 44 -42.71 -9.79 11.65
C LEU A 44 -41.80 -10.94 11.25
N GLY A 45 -42.06 -11.50 10.07
CA GLY A 45 -41.24 -12.52 9.47
C GLY A 45 -39.78 -12.11 9.57
N GLU A 46 -38.99 -12.90 10.28
CA GLU A 46 -37.57 -12.93 10.06
C GLU A 46 -37.37 -13.29 8.58
N THR A 47 -37.21 -12.28 7.72
CA THR A 47 -36.68 -12.55 6.39
C THR A 47 -35.36 -13.26 6.62
N PRO A 48 -35.17 -14.48 6.07
CA PRO A 48 -33.93 -15.18 6.27
C PRO A 48 -32.86 -14.37 5.55
N VAL A 49 -32.08 -13.59 6.29
CA VAL A 49 -30.85 -12.94 5.82
C VAL A 49 -29.78 -13.99 5.43
N GLY A 50 -30.12 -15.29 5.40
CA GLY A 50 -29.17 -16.38 5.61
C GLY A 50 -28.73 -17.22 4.41
N SER A 51 -29.37 -17.18 3.22
CA SER A 51 -28.97 -18.09 2.12
C SER A 51 -28.82 -17.42 0.75
N LEU A 52 -29.70 -16.46 0.41
CA LEU A 52 -29.67 -15.81 -0.89
C LEU A 52 -28.52 -14.79 -1.05
N GLN A 53 -28.08 -14.17 0.04
CA GLN A 53 -26.95 -13.23 0.02
C GLN A 53 -25.60 -13.94 -0.07
N TRP A 54 -25.46 -15.07 0.61
CA TRP A 54 -24.23 -15.88 0.57
C TRP A 54 -24.04 -16.57 -0.78
N SER A 55 -25.11 -17.04 -1.42
CA SER A 55 -25.04 -17.62 -2.76
C SER A 55 -24.70 -16.58 -3.83
N GLN A 56 -25.26 -15.38 -3.75
CA GLN A 56 -24.89 -14.25 -4.61
C GLN A 56 -23.42 -13.85 -4.43
N LEU A 57 -22.96 -13.72 -3.19
CA LEU A 57 -21.56 -13.43 -2.88
C LEU A 57 -20.63 -14.52 -3.43
N ALA A 58 -20.97 -15.79 -3.21
CA ALA A 58 -20.22 -16.93 -3.73
C ALA A 58 -20.16 -16.92 -5.27
N ALA A 59 -21.28 -16.62 -5.93
CA ALA A 59 -21.35 -16.50 -7.39
C ALA A 59 -20.46 -15.36 -7.91
N VAL A 60 -20.47 -14.19 -7.26
CA VAL A 60 -19.59 -13.07 -7.63
C VAL A 60 -18.12 -13.44 -7.45
N ILE A 61 -17.76 -14.05 -6.31
CA ILE A 61 -16.38 -14.52 -6.06
C ILE A 61 -15.96 -15.56 -7.10
N ALA A 62 -16.82 -16.53 -7.40
CA ALA A 62 -16.56 -17.54 -8.42
C ALA A 62 -16.37 -16.92 -9.81
N LEU A 63 -17.20 -15.94 -10.18
CA LEU A 63 -17.09 -15.24 -11.47
C LEU A 63 -15.79 -14.45 -11.56
N ILE A 64 -15.39 -13.74 -10.50
CA ILE A 64 -14.09 -13.05 -10.43
C ILE A 64 -12.96 -14.08 -10.56
N GLY A 65 -13.05 -15.20 -9.82
CA GLY A 65 -12.07 -16.28 -9.86
C GLY A 65 -11.90 -16.83 -11.27
N ILE A 66 -13.00 -17.17 -11.95
CA ILE A 66 -12.97 -17.68 -13.33
C ILE A 66 -12.40 -16.62 -14.29
N LEU A 67 -12.86 -15.37 -14.20
CA LEU A 67 -12.43 -14.31 -15.11
C LEU A 67 -10.95 -13.94 -14.94
N TYR A 68 -10.44 -13.92 -13.71
CA TYR A 68 -9.09 -13.46 -13.38
C TYR A 68 -8.09 -14.57 -13.05
N HIS A 69 -8.46 -15.86 -13.13
CA HIS A 69 -7.57 -16.97 -12.75
C HIS A 69 -6.19 -16.88 -13.41
N GLY A 70 -6.12 -16.64 -14.72
CA GLY A 70 -4.87 -16.52 -15.46
C GLY A 70 -4.04 -15.30 -15.03
N ILE A 71 -4.70 -14.18 -14.75
CA ILE A 71 -4.03 -12.95 -14.30
C ILE A 71 -3.46 -13.14 -12.90
N LEU A 72 -4.25 -13.70 -11.98
CA LEU A 72 -3.84 -13.98 -10.61
C LEU A 72 -2.73 -15.03 -10.56
N ALA A 73 -2.79 -16.09 -11.38
CA ALA A 73 -1.75 -17.10 -11.46
C ALA A 73 -0.42 -16.52 -11.96
N ASN A 74 -0.45 -15.73 -13.04
CA ASN A 74 0.76 -15.06 -13.54
C ASN A 74 1.31 -14.04 -12.53
N LEU A 75 0.44 -13.33 -11.82
CA LEU A 75 0.84 -12.38 -10.80
C LEU A 75 1.49 -13.08 -9.59
N ALA A 76 0.91 -14.19 -9.14
CA ALA A 76 1.47 -15.01 -8.06
C ALA A 76 2.81 -15.66 -8.47
N LEU A 77 2.92 -16.17 -9.69
CA LEU A 77 4.18 -16.69 -10.24
C LEU A 77 5.25 -15.59 -10.30
N GLN A 78 4.87 -14.36 -10.68
CA GLN A 78 5.82 -13.25 -10.67
C GLN A 78 6.29 -12.93 -9.24
N TRP A 79 5.39 -12.85 -8.25
CA TRP A 79 5.78 -12.60 -6.87
C TRP A 79 6.68 -13.71 -6.28
N TRP A 80 6.51 -14.94 -6.77
CA TRP A 80 7.28 -16.10 -6.34
C TRP A 80 8.68 -16.15 -6.96
N ASN A 81 8.77 -15.87 -8.27
CA ASN A 81 10.02 -16.02 -9.03
C ASN A 81 10.84 -14.74 -9.11
N ASP A 82 10.21 -13.58 -8.89
CA ASP A 82 10.87 -12.28 -8.92
C ASP A 82 10.93 -11.70 -7.50
N PRO A 83 12.12 -11.74 -6.86
CA PRO A 83 12.35 -11.18 -5.54
C PRO A 83 12.01 -9.68 -5.41
N ASP A 84 11.98 -8.94 -6.51
CA ASP A 84 11.70 -7.50 -6.52
C ASP A 84 10.20 -7.21 -6.31
N PHE A 85 9.35 -8.22 -6.50
CA PHE A 85 7.90 -8.14 -6.30
C PHE A 85 7.36 -9.10 -5.24
N SER A 86 8.21 -9.77 -4.45
CA SER A 86 7.76 -10.70 -3.41
C SER A 86 6.91 -10.04 -2.31
N HIS A 87 7.04 -8.73 -2.09
CA HIS A 87 6.14 -7.98 -1.21
C HIS A 87 4.68 -8.01 -1.68
N GLY A 88 4.43 -8.32 -2.96
CA GLY A 88 3.10 -8.43 -3.55
C GLY A 88 2.18 -9.43 -2.85
N PHE A 89 2.71 -10.51 -2.27
CA PHE A 89 1.92 -11.44 -1.43
C PHE A 89 1.40 -10.79 -0.15
N PHE A 90 2.18 -9.88 0.44
CA PHE A 90 1.82 -9.22 1.70
C PHE A 90 0.70 -8.19 1.52
N VAL A 91 0.66 -7.50 0.37
CA VAL A 91 -0.28 -6.41 0.11
C VAL A 91 -1.77 -6.81 0.24
N PRO A 92 -2.30 -7.87 -0.42
CA PRO A 92 -3.71 -8.24 -0.27
C PRO A 92 -4.04 -8.72 1.14
N ILE A 93 -3.10 -9.40 1.83
CA ILE A 93 -3.26 -9.81 3.22
C ILE A 93 -3.38 -8.57 4.12
N PHE A 94 -2.50 -7.59 3.93
CA PHE A 94 -2.53 -6.33 4.66
C PHE A 94 -3.82 -5.54 4.40
N SER A 95 -4.26 -5.42 3.16
CA SER A 95 -5.53 -4.75 2.82
C SER A 95 -6.72 -5.45 3.47
N GLY A 96 -6.77 -6.78 3.44
CA GLY A 96 -7.80 -7.57 4.12
C GLY A 96 -7.77 -7.38 5.64
N PHE A 97 -6.58 -7.39 6.26
CA PHE A 97 -6.40 -7.13 7.68
C PHE A 97 -6.87 -5.73 8.09
N VAL A 98 -6.56 -4.70 7.29
CA VAL A 98 -7.02 -3.33 7.55
C VAL A 98 -8.54 -3.24 7.49
N ILE A 99 -9.17 -3.85 6.48
CA ILE A 99 -10.64 -3.90 6.38
C ILE A 99 -11.23 -4.65 7.58
N TRP A 100 -10.64 -5.78 7.96
CA TRP A 100 -11.04 -6.54 9.14
C TRP A 100 -10.90 -5.70 10.42
N ARG A 101 -9.83 -4.94 10.60
CA ARG A 101 -9.67 -4.05 11.76
C ARG A 101 -10.73 -2.95 11.80
N MET A 102 -11.16 -2.47 10.63
CA MET A 102 -12.15 -1.40 10.49
C MET A 102 -13.61 -1.89 10.56
N HIS A 103 -13.87 -3.19 10.72
CA HIS A 103 -15.23 -3.75 10.59
C HIS A 103 -16.28 -3.09 11.51
N HIS A 104 -15.93 -2.73 12.75
CA HIS A 104 -16.83 -2.04 13.67
C HIS A 104 -17.19 -0.63 13.19
N ASP A 105 -16.23 0.11 12.65
CA ASP A 105 -16.46 1.45 12.10
C ASP A 105 -17.25 1.36 10.79
N LEU A 106 -16.94 0.37 9.95
CA LEU A 106 -17.63 0.10 8.69
C LEU A 106 -19.09 -0.30 8.90
N ALA A 107 -19.40 -1.03 9.98
CA ALA A 107 -20.77 -1.38 10.34
C ALA A 107 -21.65 -0.16 10.66
N ARG A 108 -21.03 0.98 11.01
CA ARG A 108 -21.73 2.26 11.27
C ARG A 108 -21.85 3.13 10.03
N VAL A 109 -21.20 2.76 8.92
CA VAL A 109 -21.30 3.51 7.67
C VAL A 109 -22.59 3.10 6.96
N ASP A 110 -23.44 4.09 6.69
CA ASP A 110 -24.65 3.90 5.89
C ASP A 110 -24.31 3.29 4.52
N SER A 111 -24.58 2.00 4.37
CA SER A 111 -24.40 1.28 3.12
C SER A 111 -25.61 1.54 2.23
N ARG A 112 -25.39 2.30 1.15
CA ARG A 112 -26.43 2.64 0.17
C ARG A 112 -25.96 2.19 -1.21
N PRO A 113 -26.40 1.00 -1.69
CA PRO A 113 -26.06 0.49 -3.02
C PRO A 113 -26.27 1.58 -4.08
N SER A 114 -25.37 1.66 -5.05
CA SER A 114 -25.35 2.74 -6.04
C SER A 114 -25.09 2.19 -7.43
N TRP A 115 -26.03 2.42 -8.35
CA TRP A 115 -25.91 2.03 -9.75
C TRP A 115 -24.70 2.66 -10.47
N PHE A 116 -24.11 3.73 -9.92
CA PHE A 116 -22.84 4.28 -10.42
C PHE A 116 -21.67 3.29 -10.30
N GLY A 117 -21.79 2.22 -9.52
CA GLY A 117 -20.83 1.12 -9.54
C GLY A 117 -20.81 0.37 -10.88
N LEU A 118 -21.93 0.31 -11.60
CA LEU A 118 -22.03 -0.41 -12.87
C LEU A 118 -21.17 0.21 -13.99
N PRO A 119 -21.17 1.54 -14.22
CA PRO A 119 -20.18 2.17 -15.09
C PRO A 119 -18.73 1.90 -14.69
N VAL A 120 -18.41 1.84 -13.39
CA VAL A 120 -17.05 1.54 -12.90
C VAL A 120 -16.67 0.08 -13.19
N VAL A 121 -17.61 -0.86 -13.00
CA VAL A 121 -17.44 -2.26 -13.40
C VAL A 121 -17.25 -2.36 -14.92
N GLY A 122 -18.06 -1.66 -15.70
CA GLY A 122 -17.93 -1.60 -17.17
C GLY A 122 -16.56 -1.06 -17.60
N ALA A 123 -16.09 0.01 -16.97
CA ALA A 123 -14.76 0.55 -17.19
C ALA A 123 -13.66 -0.46 -16.84
N ALA A 124 -13.78 -1.16 -15.71
CA ALA A 124 -12.84 -2.21 -15.32
C ALA A 124 -12.79 -3.34 -16.36
N LEU A 125 -13.93 -3.80 -16.86
CA LEU A 125 -13.98 -4.82 -17.92
C LEU A 125 -13.40 -4.32 -19.24
N ILE A 126 -13.63 -3.07 -19.61
CA ILE A 126 -12.98 -2.45 -20.78
C ILE A 126 -11.47 -2.40 -20.57
N THR A 127 -10.98 -1.98 -19.40
CA THR A 127 -9.55 -1.99 -19.07
C THR A 127 -8.96 -3.40 -19.13
N LEU A 128 -9.69 -4.41 -18.67
CA LEU A 128 -9.30 -5.82 -18.80
C LEU A 128 -9.14 -6.22 -20.27
N ILE A 129 -10.15 -5.93 -21.10
CA ILE A 129 -10.13 -6.24 -22.54
C ILE A 129 -8.96 -5.54 -23.22
N VAL A 130 -8.79 -4.23 -22.98
CA VAL A 130 -7.69 -3.44 -23.56
C VAL A 130 -6.33 -3.98 -23.09
N GLY A 131 -6.19 -4.32 -21.81
CA GLY A 131 -4.96 -4.89 -21.27
C GLY A 131 -4.63 -6.25 -21.88
N VAL A 132 -5.61 -7.14 -22.05
CA VAL A 132 -5.41 -8.46 -22.66
C VAL A 132 -5.10 -8.33 -24.15
N LEU A 133 -5.89 -7.55 -24.91
CA LEU A 133 -5.69 -7.37 -26.34
C LEU A 133 -4.41 -6.59 -26.67
N GLY A 134 -4.03 -5.65 -25.82
CA GLY A 134 -2.80 -4.88 -25.94
C GLY A 134 -1.56 -5.58 -25.38
N ALA A 135 -1.69 -6.80 -24.85
CA ALA A 135 -0.64 -7.51 -24.12
C ALA A 135 0.01 -6.67 -23.01
N GLU A 136 -0.79 -5.81 -22.37
CA GLU A 136 -0.36 -4.88 -21.32
C GLU A 136 -0.77 -5.46 -19.95
N LEU A 137 0.24 -5.98 -19.24
CA LEU A 137 0.07 -6.67 -17.97
C LEU A 137 -0.41 -5.75 -16.84
N PHE A 138 0.02 -4.49 -16.82
CA PHE A 138 -0.36 -3.54 -15.78
C PHE A 138 -1.85 -3.17 -15.88
N LEU A 139 -2.39 -2.93 -17.08
CA LEU A 139 -3.81 -2.67 -17.33
C LEU A 139 -4.66 -3.89 -16.97
N SER A 140 -4.27 -5.07 -17.45
CA SER A 140 -5.02 -6.30 -17.14
C SER A 140 -5.03 -6.59 -15.63
N ARG A 141 -3.94 -6.38 -14.91
CA ARG A 141 -3.90 -6.53 -13.44
C ARG A 141 -4.66 -5.43 -12.70
N SER A 142 -4.52 -4.18 -13.12
CA SER A 142 -5.19 -3.04 -12.46
C SER A 142 -6.70 -3.06 -12.66
N SER A 143 -7.18 -3.68 -13.74
CA SER A 143 -8.60 -3.91 -13.97
C SER A 143 -9.28 -4.69 -12.84
N LEU A 144 -8.58 -5.61 -12.18
CA LEU A 144 -9.08 -6.31 -11.00
C LEU A 144 -9.37 -5.34 -9.85
N ILE A 145 -8.44 -4.41 -9.58
CA ILE A 145 -8.58 -3.44 -8.50
C ILE A 145 -9.73 -2.46 -8.81
N LEU A 146 -9.87 -2.04 -10.07
CA LEU A 146 -10.99 -1.22 -10.52
C LEU A 146 -12.32 -1.98 -10.42
N LEU A 147 -12.34 -3.28 -10.74
CA LEU A 147 -13.52 -4.12 -10.59
C LEU A 147 -13.95 -4.21 -9.12
N LEU A 148 -13.00 -4.41 -8.19
CA LEU A 148 -13.29 -4.42 -6.75
C LEU A 148 -13.87 -3.06 -6.28
N ALA A 149 -13.37 -1.93 -6.79
CA ALA A 149 -13.99 -0.62 -6.51
C ALA A 149 -15.43 -0.57 -7.02
N GLY A 150 -15.65 -0.95 -8.28
CA GLY A 150 -16.97 -0.93 -8.91
C GLY A 150 -17.99 -1.80 -8.18
N LEU A 151 -17.61 -3.03 -7.81
CA LEU A 151 -18.45 -3.93 -7.03
C LEU A 151 -18.73 -3.38 -5.63
N THR A 152 -17.73 -2.80 -4.96
CA THR A 152 -17.92 -2.17 -3.64
C THR A 152 -18.93 -1.02 -3.74
N ILE A 153 -18.80 -0.14 -4.74
CA ILE A 153 -19.73 0.98 -4.95
C ILE A 153 -21.12 0.47 -5.33
N LEU A 154 -21.20 -0.59 -6.14
CA LEU A 154 -22.46 -1.18 -6.58
C LEU A 154 -23.26 -1.73 -5.41
N PHE A 155 -22.62 -2.52 -4.54
CA PHE A 155 -23.30 -3.22 -3.43
C PHE A 155 -23.34 -2.42 -2.12
N PHE A 156 -22.36 -1.58 -1.83
CA PHE A 156 -22.24 -0.87 -0.54
C PHE A 156 -22.29 0.66 -0.68
N GLY A 157 -22.08 1.20 -1.88
CA GLY A 157 -22.15 2.64 -2.15
C GLY A 157 -20.85 3.41 -1.97
N TRP A 158 -20.88 4.69 -2.36
CA TRP A 158 -19.73 5.60 -2.33
C TRP A 158 -19.21 5.91 -0.93
N ARG A 159 -20.10 5.98 0.07
CA ARG A 159 -19.71 6.25 1.47
C ARG A 159 -18.87 5.11 2.03
N PHE A 160 -19.29 3.87 1.77
CA PHE A 160 -18.55 2.68 2.16
C PHE A 160 -17.21 2.59 1.42
N PHE A 161 -17.22 2.79 0.10
CA PHE A 161 -15.97 2.84 -0.69
C PHE A 161 -15.00 3.92 -0.18
N GLY A 162 -15.51 5.11 0.19
CA GLY A 162 -14.71 6.17 0.80
C GLY A 162 -14.02 5.74 2.09
N ALA A 163 -14.73 4.98 2.94
CA ALA A 163 -14.17 4.44 4.18
C ALA A 163 -13.07 3.38 3.92
N ILE A 164 -13.20 2.54 2.90
CA ILE A 164 -12.19 1.53 2.53
C ILE A 164 -11.21 1.99 1.44
N SER A 165 -11.21 3.27 1.08
CA SER A 165 -10.40 3.79 -0.03
C SER A 165 -8.90 3.59 0.18
N PHE A 166 -8.43 3.68 1.43
CA PHE A 166 -7.04 3.42 1.78
C PHE A 166 -6.61 1.95 1.54
N PRO A 167 -7.23 0.93 2.18
CA PRO A 167 -6.85 -0.46 1.93
C PRO A 167 -7.08 -0.87 0.47
N TRP A 168 -8.07 -0.29 -0.21
CA TRP A 168 -8.24 -0.46 -1.65
C TRP A 168 -7.07 0.11 -2.46
N ALA A 169 -6.66 1.35 -2.19
CA ALA A 169 -5.55 1.99 -2.91
C ALA A 169 -4.22 1.26 -2.69
N VAL A 170 -4.02 0.69 -1.51
CA VAL A 170 -2.84 -0.12 -1.18
C VAL A 170 -2.72 -1.35 -2.08
N LEU A 171 -3.83 -1.90 -2.61
CA LEU A 171 -3.77 -3.03 -3.54
C LEU A 171 -2.96 -2.70 -4.81
N PHE A 172 -2.86 -1.44 -5.24
CA PHE A 172 -2.03 -1.09 -6.39
C PHE A 172 -0.54 -1.39 -6.17
N LEU A 173 -0.07 -1.43 -4.92
CA LEU A 173 1.33 -1.73 -4.58
C LEU A 173 1.71 -3.19 -4.89
N MET A 174 0.74 -4.08 -5.06
CA MET A 174 0.99 -5.48 -5.45
C MET A 174 1.21 -5.64 -6.96
N ILE A 175 0.83 -4.63 -7.76
CA ILE A 175 0.93 -4.68 -9.21
C ILE A 175 2.26 -4.06 -9.66
N PRO A 176 3.11 -4.81 -10.37
CA PRO A 176 4.30 -4.26 -11.02
C PRO A 176 3.92 -3.14 -11.98
N ILE A 177 4.54 -1.97 -11.82
CA ILE A 177 4.35 -0.84 -12.73
C ILE A 177 4.84 -1.19 -14.16
N PRO A 178 4.33 -0.52 -15.21
CA PRO A 178 4.75 -0.79 -16.58
C PRO A 178 6.26 -0.67 -16.74
N ALA A 179 6.88 -1.56 -17.52
CA ALA A 179 8.34 -1.63 -17.70
C ALA A 179 8.95 -0.30 -18.15
N ILE A 180 8.24 0.47 -18.98
CA ILE A 180 8.67 1.80 -19.43
C ILE A 180 8.82 2.75 -18.24
N LEU A 181 7.81 2.82 -17.37
CA LEU A 181 7.83 3.68 -16.19
C LEU A 181 8.85 3.18 -15.17
N TYR A 182 8.94 1.86 -14.99
CA TYR A 182 9.96 1.24 -14.15
C TYR A 182 11.36 1.66 -14.58
N ASN A 183 11.70 1.51 -15.86
CA ASN A 183 13.01 1.86 -16.38
C ASN A 183 13.30 3.37 -16.25
N GLN A 184 12.32 4.22 -16.55
CA GLN A 184 12.47 5.68 -16.41
C GLN A 184 12.72 6.13 -14.97
N LEU A 185 12.10 5.48 -13.98
CA LEU A 185 12.32 5.79 -12.57
C LEU A 185 13.66 5.24 -12.07
N THR A 186 14.05 4.06 -12.54
CA THR A 186 15.16 3.31 -11.96
C THR A 186 16.51 3.73 -12.52
N PHE A 187 16.63 4.04 -13.81
CA PHE A 187 17.91 4.48 -14.39
C PHE A 187 18.52 5.71 -13.70
N PRO A 188 17.78 6.81 -13.41
CA PRO A 188 18.33 7.96 -12.69
C PRO A 188 18.78 7.61 -11.27
N LEU A 189 18.01 6.75 -10.57
CA LEU A 189 18.33 6.33 -9.21
C LEU A 189 19.57 5.44 -9.17
N GLN A 190 19.76 4.58 -10.17
CA GLN A 190 20.98 3.78 -10.33
C GLN A 190 22.20 4.69 -10.58
N PHE A 191 22.07 5.73 -11.40
CA PHE A 191 23.15 6.70 -11.65
C PHE A 191 23.52 7.49 -10.39
N LEU A 192 22.52 7.87 -9.58
CA LEU A 192 22.78 8.55 -8.31
C LEU A 192 23.46 7.61 -7.29
N ALA A 193 23.02 6.35 -7.23
CA ALA A 193 23.64 5.34 -6.38
C ALA A 193 25.08 5.02 -6.80
N SER A 194 25.35 4.89 -8.11
CA SER A 194 26.70 4.65 -8.63
C SER A 194 27.63 5.83 -8.36
N ASN A 195 27.16 7.07 -8.53
CA ASN A 195 27.92 8.27 -8.16
C ASN A 195 28.30 8.26 -6.68
N LEU A 196 27.32 8.02 -5.79
CA LEU A 196 27.55 7.96 -4.35
C LEU A 196 28.57 6.88 -4.00
N ALA A 197 28.43 5.68 -4.58
CA ALA A 197 29.33 4.57 -4.34
C ALA A 197 30.75 4.87 -4.83
N THR A 198 30.92 5.42 -6.03
CA THR A 198 32.24 5.82 -6.56
C THR A 198 32.89 6.86 -5.67
N SER A 199 32.18 7.92 -5.25
CA SER A 199 32.74 8.93 -4.35
C SER A 199 33.21 8.34 -3.02
N LEU A 200 32.43 7.42 -2.45
CA LEU A 200 32.79 6.76 -1.20
C LEU A 200 33.96 5.78 -1.36
N LEU A 201 34.03 5.03 -2.47
CA LEU A 201 35.15 4.15 -2.77
C LEU A 201 36.45 4.91 -3.00
N SER A 202 36.39 6.03 -3.74
CA SER A 202 37.55 6.92 -3.91
C SER A 202 38.01 7.51 -2.57
N LEU A 203 37.08 7.88 -1.69
CA LEU A 203 37.40 8.35 -0.34
C LEU A 203 38.07 7.25 0.51
N ALA A 204 37.69 5.99 0.30
CA ALA A 204 38.31 4.84 0.94
C ALA A 204 39.66 4.44 0.32
N GLY A 205 40.17 5.20 -0.66
CA GLY A 205 41.47 4.95 -1.31
C GLY A 205 41.45 3.89 -2.40
N VAL A 206 40.26 3.47 -2.86
CA VAL A 206 40.13 2.49 -3.93
C VAL A 206 40.12 3.19 -5.29
N PRO A 207 41.06 2.88 -6.21
CA PRO A 207 41.05 3.44 -7.55
C PRO A 207 39.86 2.88 -8.34
N VAL A 208 38.97 3.76 -8.78
CA VAL A 208 37.74 3.40 -9.47
C VAL A 208 37.53 4.26 -10.71
N LEU A 209 37.09 3.64 -11.80
CA LEU A 209 36.65 4.33 -13.00
C LEU A 209 35.16 4.06 -13.19
N ARG A 210 34.35 5.11 -13.32
CA ARG A 210 32.90 4.99 -13.49
C ARG A 210 32.49 5.34 -14.92
N GLU A 211 31.79 4.43 -15.57
CA GLU A 211 31.18 4.61 -16.89
C GLU A 211 29.67 4.43 -16.77
N GLY A 212 28.93 5.53 -16.68
CA GLY A 212 27.49 5.49 -16.45
C GLY A 212 27.14 4.84 -15.10
N ASN A 213 26.48 3.68 -15.14
CA ASN A 213 26.12 2.88 -13.97
C ASN A 213 27.03 1.65 -13.78
N VAL A 214 28.14 1.56 -14.52
CA VAL A 214 29.18 0.54 -14.33
C VAL A 214 30.36 1.16 -13.60
N ILE A 215 30.85 0.46 -12.57
CA ILE A 215 32.04 0.84 -11.80
C ILE A 215 33.13 -0.20 -12.08
N HIS A 216 34.20 0.23 -12.72
CA HIS A 216 35.38 -0.60 -12.99
C HIS A 216 36.34 -0.50 -11.82
N LEU A 217 36.58 -1.62 -11.16
CA LEU A 217 37.66 -1.80 -10.18
C LEU A 217 38.79 -2.61 -10.82
N PRO A 218 40.02 -2.56 -10.27
CA PRO A 218 41.13 -3.36 -10.76
C PRO A 218 40.84 -4.86 -10.76
N ALA A 219 40.09 -5.34 -9.75
CA ALA A 219 39.79 -6.75 -9.57
C ALA A 219 38.55 -7.23 -10.37
N MET A 220 37.51 -6.40 -10.51
CA MET A 220 36.29 -6.77 -11.25
C MET A 220 35.47 -5.55 -11.68
N ARG A 221 34.48 -5.78 -12.53
CA ARG A 221 33.46 -4.78 -12.88
C ARG A 221 32.23 -4.95 -11.97
N LEU A 222 31.75 -3.87 -11.39
CA LEU A 222 30.49 -3.82 -10.66
C LEU A 222 29.45 -3.11 -11.53
N GLU A 223 28.52 -3.87 -12.09
CA GLU A 223 27.41 -3.32 -12.85
C GLU A 223 26.21 -3.10 -11.94
N VAL A 224 25.71 -1.86 -11.84
CA VAL A 224 24.55 -1.59 -10.95
C VAL A 224 23.25 -2.23 -11.48
N VAL A 225 23.20 -2.65 -12.76
CA VAL A 225 22.04 -3.34 -13.36
C VAL A 225 21.89 -4.77 -12.87
N GLU A 226 22.98 -5.54 -12.79
CA GLU A 226 22.98 -6.96 -12.40
C GLU A 226 23.50 -7.18 -10.97
N ALA A 227 24.51 -6.41 -10.55
CA ALA A 227 25.24 -6.65 -9.31
C ALA A 227 24.54 -6.10 -8.06
N CYS A 228 23.46 -5.33 -8.19
CA CYS A 228 22.72 -4.78 -7.06
C CYS A 228 21.25 -4.61 -7.42
N SER A 229 20.41 -5.46 -6.85
CA SER A 229 18.96 -5.32 -6.78
C SER A 229 18.48 -4.06 -6.02
N GLY A 230 19.10 -2.89 -6.22
CA GLY A 230 18.80 -1.63 -5.53
C GLY A 230 17.35 -1.19 -5.69
N ILE A 231 16.66 -1.65 -6.73
CA ILE A 231 15.25 -1.39 -6.97
C ILE A 231 14.34 -2.31 -6.13
N ARG A 232 14.77 -3.55 -5.85
CA ARG A 232 14.12 -4.46 -4.86
C ARG A 232 13.81 -3.73 -3.58
N SER A 233 14.82 -3.03 -3.06
CA SER A 233 14.73 -2.29 -1.82
C SER A 233 13.85 -1.07 -1.97
N LEU A 234 13.86 -0.37 -3.10
CA LEU A 234 13.02 0.81 -3.30
C LEU A 234 11.51 0.47 -3.27
N VAL A 235 11.07 -0.50 -4.07
CA VAL A 235 9.64 -0.86 -4.16
C VAL A 235 9.17 -1.50 -2.84
N SER A 236 9.98 -2.38 -2.26
CA SER A 236 9.69 -3.01 -0.96
C SER A 236 9.67 -1.99 0.18
N LEU A 237 10.66 -1.08 0.25
CA LEU A 237 10.73 -0.03 1.28
C LEU A 237 9.59 0.98 1.11
N THR A 238 9.23 1.34 -0.13
CA THR A 238 8.09 2.22 -0.39
C THR A 238 6.79 1.56 0.07
N SER A 239 6.58 0.29 -0.25
CA SER A 239 5.40 -0.47 0.20
C SER A 239 5.34 -0.56 1.72
N LEU A 240 6.48 -0.88 2.36
CA LEU A 240 6.58 -0.93 3.81
C LEU A 240 6.44 0.46 4.44
N ALA A 241 6.88 1.54 3.79
CA ALA A 241 6.66 2.91 4.25
C ALA A 241 5.18 3.29 4.23
N VAL A 242 4.41 2.88 3.22
CA VAL A 242 2.96 3.09 3.18
C VAL A 242 2.28 2.37 4.36
N VAL A 243 2.66 1.12 4.62
CA VAL A 243 2.14 0.32 5.74
C VAL A 243 2.55 0.90 7.09
N PHE A 244 3.82 1.27 7.25
CA PHE A 244 4.36 1.90 8.46
C PHE A 244 3.62 3.20 8.77
N THR A 245 3.51 4.10 7.79
CA THR A 245 2.87 5.40 7.99
C THR A 245 1.38 5.30 8.27
N TYR A 246 0.71 4.23 7.82
CA TYR A 246 -0.67 3.95 8.18
C TYR A 246 -0.84 3.73 9.70
N PHE A 247 0.03 2.92 10.31
CA PHE A 247 -0.08 2.60 11.74
C PHE A 247 0.50 3.68 12.66
N PHE A 248 1.59 4.33 12.25
CA PHE A 248 2.35 5.20 13.14
C PHE A 248 2.02 6.69 12.98
N GLU A 249 1.34 7.10 11.90
CA GLU A 249 1.04 8.52 11.65
C GLU A 249 -0.42 8.76 11.30
N ALA A 250 -1.06 9.69 12.01
CA ALA A 250 -2.43 10.11 11.71
C ALA A 250 -2.51 11.17 10.60
N ARG A 251 -1.43 11.93 10.37
CA ARG A 251 -1.46 13.10 9.47
C ARG A 251 -0.98 12.73 8.07
N ILE A 252 -1.84 12.95 7.08
CA ILE A 252 -1.57 12.61 5.68
C ILE A 252 -0.27 13.21 5.13
N TRP A 253 0.04 14.47 5.44
CA TRP A 253 1.25 15.11 4.93
C TRP A 253 2.53 14.42 5.43
N LYS A 254 2.54 13.93 6.68
CA LYS A 254 3.68 13.18 7.21
C LYS A 254 3.81 11.82 6.54
N ARG A 255 2.68 11.16 6.25
CA ARG A 255 2.67 9.91 5.48
C ARG A 255 3.32 10.12 4.13
N VAL A 256 2.89 11.15 3.40
CA VAL A 256 3.46 11.51 2.09
C VAL A 256 4.95 11.81 2.19
N VAL A 257 5.37 12.65 3.14
CA VAL A 257 6.80 12.98 3.34
C VAL A 257 7.63 11.73 3.62
N LEU A 258 7.15 10.81 4.46
CA LEU A 258 7.85 9.58 4.80
C LEU A 258 7.92 8.59 3.63
N VAL A 259 6.84 8.45 2.85
CA VAL A 259 6.84 7.63 1.63
C VAL A 259 7.80 8.21 0.60
N VAL A 260 7.81 9.53 0.39
CA VAL A 260 8.77 10.20 -0.51
C VAL A 260 10.20 10.06 0.00
N ALA A 261 10.42 10.10 1.32
CA ALA A 261 11.74 9.90 1.92
C ALA A 261 12.29 8.48 1.70
N ALA A 262 11.45 7.49 1.40
CA ALA A 262 11.91 6.14 1.04
C ALA A 262 12.81 6.15 -0.21
N ILE A 263 12.59 7.08 -1.15
CA ILE A 263 13.38 7.19 -2.39
C ILE A 263 14.85 7.54 -2.09
N PRO A 264 15.18 8.68 -1.44
CA PRO A 264 16.58 9.00 -1.12
C PRO A 264 17.19 8.01 -0.13
N ILE A 265 16.41 7.42 0.78
CA ILE A 265 16.89 6.34 1.66
C ILE A 265 17.35 5.15 0.83
N ALA A 266 16.53 4.68 -0.11
CA ALA A 266 16.86 3.53 -0.95
C ALA A 266 18.10 3.79 -1.80
N VAL A 267 18.26 5.00 -2.36
CA VAL A 267 19.47 5.38 -3.10
C VAL A 267 20.71 5.37 -2.21
N ALA A 268 20.63 5.97 -1.01
CA ALA A 268 21.74 6.02 -0.08
C ALA A 268 22.15 4.61 0.38
N ALA A 269 21.17 3.79 0.76
CA ALA A 269 21.34 2.41 1.17
C ALA A 269 21.95 1.56 0.04
N ASN A 270 21.50 1.76 -1.21
CA ASN A 270 22.08 1.08 -2.36
C ASN A 270 23.52 1.53 -2.66
N GLY A 271 23.82 2.82 -2.56
CA GLY A 271 25.20 3.33 -2.73
C GLY A 271 26.16 2.76 -1.67
N LEU A 272 25.71 2.67 -0.41
CA LEU A 272 26.47 2.02 0.67
C LEU A 272 26.68 0.53 0.40
N ARG A 273 25.67 -0.17 -0.14
CA ARG A 273 25.78 -1.57 -0.54
C ARG A 273 26.84 -1.75 -1.63
N ILE A 274 26.77 -0.97 -2.71
CA ILE A 274 27.72 -1.05 -3.83
C ILE A 274 29.15 -0.74 -3.34
N MET A 275 29.32 0.28 -2.49
CA MET A 275 30.59 0.57 -1.84
C MET A 275 31.09 -0.62 -1.00
N GLY A 276 30.22 -1.22 -0.19
CA GLY A 276 30.56 -2.38 0.63
C GLY A 276 31.04 -3.57 -0.22
N THR A 277 30.34 -3.87 -1.31
CA THR A 277 30.74 -4.90 -2.27
C THR A 277 32.10 -4.57 -2.90
N GLY A 278 32.31 -3.32 -3.34
CA GLY A 278 33.59 -2.89 -3.92
C GLY A 278 34.78 -3.01 -2.96
N LEU A 279 34.59 -2.69 -1.68
CA LEU A 279 35.61 -2.88 -0.64
C LEU A 279 35.90 -4.35 -0.39
N LEU A 280 34.86 -5.20 -0.34
CA LEU A 280 35.02 -6.63 -0.10
C LEU A 280 35.83 -7.30 -1.21
N VAL A 281 35.52 -6.94 -2.46
CA VAL A 281 36.23 -7.44 -3.65
C VAL A 281 37.69 -6.99 -3.67
N GLN A 282 37.95 -5.73 -3.32
CA GLN A 282 39.30 -5.16 -3.40
C GLN A 282 40.25 -5.71 -2.31
N TYR A 283 39.73 -6.01 -1.12
CA TYR A 283 40.55 -6.31 0.06
C TYR A 283 40.47 -7.75 0.59
N TRP A 284 39.45 -8.53 0.23
CA TRP A 284 39.27 -9.88 0.79
C TRP A 284 39.38 -10.99 -0.26
N ASP A 285 38.41 -11.12 -1.16
CA ASP A 285 38.45 -12.07 -2.29
C ASP A 285 37.16 -11.90 -3.15
N PRO A 286 37.23 -11.84 -4.49
CA PRO A 286 36.06 -11.73 -5.35
C PRO A 286 35.06 -12.89 -5.18
N ASP A 287 35.57 -14.10 -4.98
CA ASP A 287 34.74 -15.31 -4.86
C ASP A 287 33.89 -15.34 -3.58
N LYS A 288 34.25 -14.55 -2.57
CA LYS A 288 33.44 -14.37 -1.34
C LYS A 288 32.41 -13.26 -1.45
N ALA A 289 32.47 -12.42 -2.48
CA ALA A 289 31.48 -11.37 -2.71
C ALA A 289 30.17 -11.93 -3.29
N GLU A 290 30.21 -13.13 -3.87
CA GLU A 290 29.05 -13.83 -4.43
C GLU A 290 28.41 -14.82 -3.43
N GLY A 291 27.12 -15.12 -3.62
CA GLY A 291 26.37 -16.03 -2.74
C GLY A 291 25.96 -15.40 -1.39
N PHE A 292 26.41 -15.99 -0.27
CA PHE A 292 25.94 -15.65 1.07
C PHE A 292 26.10 -14.17 1.43
N PHE A 293 27.26 -13.56 1.13
CA PHE A 293 27.50 -12.15 1.44
C PHE A 293 26.60 -11.21 0.62
N HIS A 294 26.24 -11.60 -0.60
CA HIS A 294 25.34 -10.82 -1.45
C HIS A 294 23.90 -10.83 -0.90
N GLU A 295 23.39 -11.99 -0.47
CA GLU A 295 22.05 -12.10 0.13
C GLU A 295 21.99 -11.46 1.53
N PHE A 296 23.00 -11.75 2.37
CA PHE A 296 23.08 -11.22 3.73
C PHE A 296 23.19 -9.69 3.73
N SER A 297 24.04 -9.12 2.86
CA SER A 297 24.16 -7.66 2.72
C SER A 297 22.83 -7.04 2.27
N GLY A 298 22.06 -7.71 1.41
CA GLY A 298 20.71 -7.27 1.03
C GLY A 298 19.78 -7.10 2.23
N TRP A 299 19.74 -8.07 3.13
CA TRP A 299 18.91 -8.03 4.33
C TRP A 299 19.37 -6.93 5.32
N VAL A 300 20.68 -6.80 5.51
CA VAL A 300 21.28 -5.75 6.37
C VAL A 300 20.96 -4.36 5.84
N ILE A 301 21.10 -4.13 4.53
CA ILE A 301 20.83 -2.84 3.90
C ILE A 301 19.34 -2.51 3.93
N PHE A 302 18.45 -3.50 3.83
CA PHE A 302 17.02 -3.31 4.01
C PHE A 302 16.68 -2.90 5.46
N LEU A 303 17.24 -3.57 6.47
CA LEU A 303 17.09 -3.17 7.88
C LEU A 303 17.63 -1.77 8.13
N LEU A 304 18.80 -1.43 7.58
CA LEU A 304 19.37 -0.09 7.67
C LEU A 304 18.42 0.96 7.07
N SER A 305 17.83 0.67 5.91
CA SER A 305 16.84 1.53 5.26
C SER A 305 15.61 1.76 6.15
N LEU A 306 15.14 0.72 6.84
CA LEU A 306 14.04 0.83 7.79
C LEU A 306 14.40 1.67 9.02
N LEU A 307 15.60 1.50 9.56
CA LEU A 307 16.11 2.32 10.65
C LEU A 307 16.22 3.80 10.24
N MET A 308 16.69 4.08 9.02
CA MET A 308 16.72 5.43 8.47
C MET A 308 15.32 6.02 8.34
N LEU A 309 14.35 5.26 7.82
CA LEU A 309 12.95 5.69 7.72
C LEU A 309 12.36 6.01 9.11
N TYR A 310 12.60 5.13 10.09
CA TYR A 310 12.20 5.33 11.47
C TYR A 310 12.87 6.57 12.10
N ALA A 311 14.15 6.80 11.82
CA ALA A 311 14.87 7.98 12.29
C ALA A 311 14.29 9.29 11.72
N ILE A 312 13.95 9.33 10.43
CA ILE A 312 13.27 10.48 9.81
C ILE A 312 11.91 10.71 10.48
N HIS A 313 11.13 9.65 10.70
CA HIS A 313 9.86 9.74 11.40
C HIS A 313 10.01 10.32 12.82
N ARG A 314 11.00 9.84 13.59
CA ARG A 314 11.30 10.39 14.92
C ARG A 314 11.71 11.87 14.86
N LEU A 315 12.51 12.25 13.87
CA LEU A 315 12.98 13.63 13.68
C LEU A 315 11.82 14.58 13.34
N ILE A 316 10.93 14.18 12.44
CA ILE A 316 9.72 14.95 12.08
C ILE A 316 8.84 15.16 13.32
N ASN A 317 8.63 14.10 14.11
CA ASN A 317 7.83 14.17 15.32
C ASN A 317 8.46 15.05 16.40
N PHE A 318 9.76 14.90 16.64
CA PHE A 318 10.49 15.70 17.61
C PHE A 318 10.42 17.20 17.29
N ARG A 319 10.67 17.59 16.02
CA ARG A 319 10.59 19.00 15.59
C ARG A 319 9.18 19.57 15.70
N TRP A 320 8.17 18.75 15.39
CA TRP A 320 6.78 19.18 15.49
C TRP A 320 6.35 19.49 16.94
N HIS A 321 6.74 18.63 17.89
CA HIS A 321 6.40 18.86 19.31
C HIS A 321 7.09 20.10 19.88
N ARG A 322 8.36 20.35 19.54
CA ARG A 322 9.05 21.61 19.91
C ARG A 322 8.42 22.84 19.29
N GLY A 323 7.97 22.76 18.04
CA GLY A 323 7.30 23.87 17.36
C GLY A 323 5.95 24.26 17.98
N LYS A 324 5.21 23.30 18.56
CA LYS A 324 3.99 23.61 19.34
C LYS A 324 4.31 24.24 20.69
N GLY A 325 5.33 23.75 21.40
CA GLY A 325 5.74 24.34 22.69
C GLY A 325 6.21 25.78 22.57
N ARG A 326 6.88 26.14 21.47
CA ARG A 326 7.37 27.52 21.22
C ARG A 326 6.30 28.50 20.71
N LYS A 327 5.10 28.02 20.34
CA LYS A 327 3.95 28.87 20.00
C LYS A 327 2.97 29.03 21.17
N ALA A 328 3.16 28.26 22.24
CA ALA A 328 2.34 28.29 23.45
C ALA A 328 3.01 29.06 24.60
N ALA A 329 4.25 29.52 24.41
CA ALA A 329 4.99 30.42 25.27
C ALA A 329 5.14 31.77 24.57
#